data_AF-A0A9W5W6D7-F1
#
_entry.id   AF-A0A9W5W6D7-F1
#
_cell.length_a   1.000
_cell.length_b   1.000
_cell.length_c   1.000
_cell.angle_alpha   90.00
_cell.angle_beta   90.00
_cell.angle_gamma   90.00
#
_symmetry.space_group_name_H-M   'P 1'
#
loop_
_entity.id
_entity.type
_entity.pdbx_description
1 polymer ?
#
loop_
_entity_poly.entity_id
_entity_poly.type
_entity_poly.pdbx_seq_one_letter_code
_entity_poly.pdbx_strand_id
1 'polypeptide(L)'
;MLKIVLVDDEERIRLGLAKLISQAGKDYQVTAVYSGANELLDDLDSMEADLLITDIKMPNMSGLELVGKLQALRPKLRIAVLSGFDDFSFARKALRLGVEDYLLKPVDTGELGCLLLKVMQELEREPLGGEIRQEDQLRLLLFNDPDNLPRQLQEDACRVLEQTRLFQDHFAVFAVHGSSSDLLRDIRFAAGVWQREWTAEPLSDREAAVIVTIGEHDHARTVSELGQTLLHRLPSSFRGRVGAGEVHRMPNRLREAYRQAIAAVQQAWYADGKRLFELYGRLPKEGYRRNVAQSLVALDREAGEAQASAGLYPSVHVRQALVG
;
A
#
# COMPACT_ATOMS: atom_id res chain seq x y z
N MET A 1 -20.66 -14.31 -5.65
CA MET A 1 -21.17 -13.99 -4.30
C MET A 1 -19.99 -14.05 -3.35
N LEU A 2 -19.74 -12.95 -2.64
CA LEU A 2 -18.71 -12.80 -1.62
C LEU A 2 -19.18 -13.46 -0.31
N LYS A 3 -18.42 -14.44 0.16
CA LYS A 3 -18.68 -15.16 1.42
C LYS A 3 -17.99 -14.48 2.59
N ILE A 4 -18.76 -14.10 3.60
CA ILE A 4 -18.32 -13.26 4.71
C ILE A 4 -18.50 -14.02 6.02
N VAL A 5 -17.49 -13.99 6.88
CA VAL A 5 -17.55 -14.51 8.24
C VAL A 5 -17.41 -13.37 9.23
N LEU A 6 -18.22 -13.40 10.29
CA LEU A 6 -18.18 -12.39 11.35
C LEU A 6 -17.67 -13.01 12.65
N VAL A 7 -16.81 -12.28 13.37
CA VAL A 7 -16.37 -12.67 14.72
C VAL A 7 -16.48 -11.46 15.64
N ASP A 8 -17.27 -11.57 16.69
CA ASP A 8 -17.45 -10.49 17.67
C ASP A 8 -17.99 -11.13 18.94
N ASP A 9 -17.56 -10.74 20.13
CA ASP A 9 -18.11 -11.28 21.37
C ASP A 9 -19.52 -10.73 21.67
N GLU A 10 -19.86 -9.57 21.11
CA GLU A 10 -21.17 -8.95 21.26
C GLU A 10 -22.19 -9.45 20.21
N GLU A 11 -23.18 -10.23 20.65
CA GLU A 11 -24.25 -10.76 19.79
C GLU A 11 -24.99 -9.67 19.02
N ARG A 12 -25.27 -8.54 19.67
CA ARG A 12 -25.96 -7.39 19.05
C ARG A 12 -25.18 -6.85 17.85
N ILE A 13 -23.85 -6.83 17.92
CA ILE A 13 -23.00 -6.36 16.83
C ILE A 13 -23.03 -7.35 15.67
N ARG A 14 -22.90 -8.66 15.95
CA ARG A 14 -23.01 -9.71 14.92
C ARG A 14 -24.32 -9.64 14.14
N LEU A 15 -25.44 -9.55 14.86
CA LEU A 15 -26.77 -9.46 14.26
C LEU A 15 -26.97 -8.15 13.47
N GLY A 16 -26.48 -7.03 14.00
CA GLY A 16 -26.51 -5.74 13.33
C GLY A 16 -25.74 -5.76 12.01
N LEU A 17 -24.50 -6.25 12.03
CA LEU A 17 -23.66 -6.34 10.85
C LEU A 17 -24.20 -7.31 9.80
N ALA A 18 -24.66 -8.49 10.22
CA ALA A 18 -25.25 -9.43 9.28
C ALA A 18 -26.45 -8.82 8.54
N LYS A 19 -27.27 -8.03 9.24
CA LYS A 19 -28.37 -7.29 8.63
C LYS A 19 -27.88 -6.22 7.65
N LEU A 20 -26.88 -5.43 8.02
CA LEU A 20 -26.33 -4.39 7.14
C LEU A 20 -25.72 -4.99 5.86
N ILE A 21 -24.96 -6.08 5.98
CA ILE A 21 -24.37 -6.79 4.85
C ILE A 21 -25.46 -7.33 3.93
N SER A 22 -26.51 -7.94 4.49
CA SER A 22 -27.65 -8.42 3.70
C SER A 22 -28.40 -7.29 2.98
N GLN A 23 -28.42 -6.08 3.56
CA GLN A 23 -29.04 -4.90 2.94
C GLN A 23 -28.16 -4.27 1.85
N ALA A 24 -26.85 -4.47 1.90
CA ALA A 24 -25.91 -3.92 0.93
C ALA A 24 -26.05 -4.56 -0.47
N GLY A 25 -26.55 -5.78 -0.58
CA GLY A 25 -26.81 -6.42 -1.86
C GLY A 25 -26.95 -7.94 -1.79
N LYS A 26 -27.41 -8.54 -2.88
CA LYS A 26 -27.53 -10.01 -3.00
C LYS A 26 -26.19 -10.70 -3.26
N ASP A 27 -25.17 -9.94 -3.63
CA ASP A 27 -23.83 -10.45 -3.93
C ASP A 27 -23.00 -10.71 -2.68
N TYR A 28 -23.48 -10.30 -1.50
CA TYR A 28 -22.83 -10.49 -0.21
C TYR A 28 -23.59 -11.49 0.64
N GLN A 29 -22.88 -12.45 1.24
CA GLN A 29 -23.49 -13.47 2.08
C GLN A 29 -22.67 -13.68 3.35
N VAL A 30 -23.31 -13.55 4.51
CA VAL A 30 -22.73 -14.01 5.78
C VAL A 30 -22.90 -15.52 5.87
N THR A 31 -21.79 -16.26 5.86
CA THR A 31 -21.79 -17.74 5.86
C THR A 31 -21.66 -18.34 7.27
N ALA A 32 -20.97 -17.64 8.18
CA ALA A 32 -20.86 -18.03 9.58
C ALA A 32 -20.67 -16.79 10.49
N VAL A 33 -21.04 -16.94 11.75
CA VAL A 33 -20.82 -15.95 12.80
C VAL A 33 -20.28 -16.65 14.04
N TYR A 34 -19.24 -16.10 14.65
CA TYR A 34 -18.59 -16.67 15.82
C TYR A 34 -18.54 -15.66 16.96
N SER A 35 -18.63 -16.17 18.18
CA SER A 35 -18.57 -15.37 19.40
C SER A 35 -17.14 -15.06 19.85
N GLY A 36 -16.15 -15.68 19.24
CA GLY A 36 -14.75 -15.43 19.55
C GLY A 36 -13.80 -16.18 18.62
N ALA A 37 -12.52 -15.82 18.71
CA ALA A 37 -11.48 -16.32 17.81
C ALA A 37 -11.26 -17.85 17.88
N ASN A 38 -11.39 -18.45 19.06
CA ASN A 38 -11.19 -19.90 19.22
C ASN A 38 -12.26 -20.71 18.47
N GLU A 39 -13.52 -20.27 18.53
CA GLU A 39 -14.63 -20.93 17.83
C GLU A 39 -14.41 -20.93 16.31
N LEU A 40 -13.93 -19.81 15.75
CA LEU A 40 -13.55 -19.74 14.35
C LEU A 40 -12.37 -20.67 14.03
N LEU A 41 -11.36 -20.72 14.90
CA LEU A 41 -10.16 -21.55 14.68
C LEU A 41 -10.48 -23.05 14.74
N ASP A 42 -11.45 -23.47 15.55
CA ASP A 42 -11.91 -24.85 15.63
C ASP A 42 -12.64 -25.28 14.34
N ASP A 43 -13.37 -24.36 13.70
CA ASP A 43 -14.11 -24.60 12.44
C ASP A 43 -13.33 -24.21 11.17
N LEU A 44 -12.04 -23.88 11.31
CA LEU A 44 -11.22 -23.27 10.27
C LEU A 44 -11.14 -24.09 8.98
N ASP A 45 -11.09 -25.42 9.07
CA ASP A 45 -10.97 -26.30 7.90
C ASP A 45 -12.24 -26.33 7.06
N SER A 46 -13.41 -26.28 7.71
CA SER A 46 -14.73 -26.23 7.06
C SER A 46 -15.17 -24.84 6.64
N MET A 47 -14.46 -23.80 7.08
CA MET A 47 -14.83 -22.41 6.80
C MET A 47 -14.59 -22.04 5.34
N GLU A 48 -15.66 -21.73 4.63
CA GLU A 48 -15.62 -21.05 3.33
C GLU A 48 -15.88 -19.55 3.52
N ALA A 49 -14.81 -18.77 3.49
CA ALA A 49 -14.85 -17.32 3.63
C ALA A 49 -13.88 -16.67 2.64
N ASP A 50 -14.37 -15.64 1.96
CA ASP A 50 -13.56 -14.72 1.16
C ASP A 50 -13.13 -13.52 2.01
N LEU A 51 -14.00 -13.08 2.93
CA LEU A 51 -13.77 -11.98 3.86
C LEU A 51 -14.11 -12.38 5.30
N LEU A 52 -13.20 -12.13 6.22
CA LEU A 52 -13.42 -12.16 7.66
C LEU A 52 -13.60 -10.74 8.19
N ILE A 53 -14.61 -10.48 9.00
CA ILE A 53 -14.77 -9.24 9.77
C ILE A 53 -14.72 -9.59 11.26
N THR A 54 -13.69 -9.15 11.98
CA THR A 54 -13.47 -9.53 13.39
C THR A 54 -13.37 -8.32 14.32
N ASP A 55 -13.91 -8.41 15.53
CA ASP A 55 -13.63 -7.43 16.59
C ASP A 55 -12.19 -7.55 17.11
N ILE A 56 -11.61 -6.43 17.56
CA ILE A 56 -10.27 -6.41 18.15
C ILE A 56 -10.26 -7.00 19.55
N LYS A 57 -11.21 -6.60 20.39
CA LYS A 57 -11.22 -6.85 21.82
C LYS A 57 -12.21 -7.94 22.15
N MET A 58 -11.78 -9.17 21.93
CA MET A 58 -12.53 -10.34 22.33
C MET A 58 -11.86 -11.03 23.53
N PRO A 59 -12.64 -11.70 24.41
CA PRO A 59 -12.08 -12.52 25.47
C PRO A 59 -11.15 -13.62 24.96
N ASN A 60 -10.14 -13.95 25.76
CA ASN A 60 -9.12 -14.99 25.53
C ASN A 60 -8.13 -14.70 24.40
N MET A 61 -8.60 -14.31 23.21
CA MET A 61 -7.76 -14.00 22.06
C MET A 61 -8.32 -12.80 21.31
N SER A 62 -7.47 -11.80 21.10
CA SER A 62 -7.82 -10.59 20.36
C SER A 62 -7.97 -10.87 18.87
N GLY A 63 -8.77 -10.06 18.18
CA GLY A 63 -8.89 -10.14 16.71
C GLY A 63 -7.57 -9.96 15.98
N LEU A 64 -6.62 -9.21 16.56
CA LEU A 64 -5.30 -9.04 15.98
C LEU A 64 -4.41 -10.29 16.12
N GLU A 65 -4.52 -11.00 17.23
CA GLU A 65 -3.86 -12.30 17.39
C GLU A 65 -4.47 -13.33 16.43
N LEU A 66 -5.79 -13.28 16.24
CA LEU A 66 -6.50 -14.09 15.26
C LEU A 66 -6.01 -13.79 13.84
N VAL A 67 -5.94 -12.52 13.44
CA VAL A 67 -5.43 -12.08 12.13
C VAL A 67 -4.03 -12.65 11.89
N GLY A 68 -3.11 -12.48 12.85
CA GLY A 68 -1.74 -12.97 12.70
C GLY A 68 -1.66 -14.50 12.48
N LYS A 69 -2.54 -15.27 13.12
CA LYS A 69 -2.65 -16.72 12.89
C LYS A 69 -3.22 -17.03 11.52
N LEU A 70 -4.31 -16.37 11.14
CA LEU A 70 -5.01 -16.63 9.89
C LEU A 70 -4.20 -16.24 8.66
N GLN A 71 -3.32 -15.25 8.74
CA GLN A 71 -2.45 -14.89 7.62
C GLN A 71 -1.47 -16.00 7.25
N ALA A 72 -0.98 -16.76 8.23
CA ALA A 72 -0.14 -17.92 7.98
C ALA A 72 -0.94 -19.11 7.45
N LEU A 73 -2.18 -19.30 7.93
CA LEU A 73 -3.00 -20.48 7.67
C LEU A 73 -3.89 -20.35 6.41
N ARG A 74 -4.32 -19.14 6.10
CA ARG A 74 -5.26 -18.80 5.02
C ARG A 74 -4.82 -17.48 4.36
N PRO A 75 -3.70 -17.44 3.63
CA PRO A 75 -3.14 -16.20 3.06
C PRO A 75 -4.03 -15.52 2.00
N LYS A 76 -5.02 -16.23 1.46
CA LYS A 76 -6.02 -15.69 0.53
C LYS A 76 -7.26 -15.10 1.23
N LEU A 77 -7.44 -15.37 2.53
CA LEU A 77 -8.56 -14.83 3.28
C LEU A 77 -8.32 -13.35 3.51
N ARG A 78 -9.23 -12.53 2.97
CA ARG A 78 -9.26 -11.09 3.22
C ARG A 78 -9.78 -10.87 4.63
N ILE A 79 -9.19 -9.95 5.40
CA ILE A 79 -9.59 -9.74 6.80
C ILE A 79 -9.79 -8.24 7.03
N ALA A 80 -10.95 -7.87 7.57
CA ALA A 80 -11.24 -6.54 8.09
C ALA A 80 -11.48 -6.62 9.61
N VAL A 81 -11.23 -5.51 10.29
CA VAL A 81 -11.23 -5.47 11.75
C VAL A 81 -12.20 -4.40 12.25
N LEU A 82 -12.96 -4.70 13.30
CA LEU A 82 -13.90 -3.79 13.96
C LEU A 82 -13.32 -3.28 15.28
N SER A 83 -13.56 -2.02 15.62
CA SER A 83 -13.16 -1.48 16.92
C SER A 83 -14.20 -0.58 17.56
N GLY A 84 -14.46 -0.81 18.86
CA GLY A 84 -15.31 0.04 19.69
C GLY A 84 -14.64 1.30 20.24
N PHE A 85 -13.32 1.48 20.07
CA PHE A 85 -12.59 2.64 20.57
C PHE A 85 -11.54 3.11 19.55
N ASP A 86 -11.30 4.42 19.53
CA ASP A 86 -10.32 5.11 18.66
C ASP A 86 -8.87 4.87 19.13
N ASP A 87 -8.57 3.64 19.53
CA ASP A 87 -7.26 3.24 20.03
C ASP A 87 -6.32 2.99 18.85
N PHE A 88 -5.64 4.08 18.55
CA PHE A 88 -4.62 4.20 17.52
C PHE A 88 -3.56 3.07 17.55
N SER A 89 -3.31 2.44 18.70
CA SER A 89 -2.33 1.36 18.83
C SER A 89 -2.78 0.05 18.18
N PHE A 90 -4.08 -0.25 18.20
CA PHE A 90 -4.64 -1.46 17.60
C PHE A 90 -4.80 -1.33 16.09
N ALA A 91 -5.25 -0.18 15.60
CA ALA A 91 -5.32 0.11 14.16
C ALA A 91 -3.94 -0.07 13.50
N ARG A 92 -2.88 0.48 14.11
CA ARG A 92 -1.51 0.30 13.63
C ARG A 92 -1.07 -1.17 13.56
N LYS A 93 -1.46 -1.99 14.53
CA LYS A 93 -1.14 -3.42 14.53
C LYS A 93 -1.92 -4.15 13.43
N ALA A 94 -3.20 -3.86 13.26
CA ALA A 94 -4.03 -4.42 12.19
C ALA A 94 -3.41 -4.13 10.82
N LEU A 95 -3.04 -2.87 10.59
CA LEU A 95 -2.47 -2.42 9.32
C LEU A 95 -1.09 -3.04 9.04
N ARG A 96 -0.27 -3.26 10.07
CA ARG A 96 1.00 -4.02 9.93
C ARG A 96 0.81 -5.49 9.60
N LEU A 97 -0.31 -6.07 10.01
CA LEU A 97 -0.64 -7.43 9.63
C LEU A 97 -1.09 -7.47 8.17
N GLY A 98 -1.62 -6.39 7.61
CA GLY A 98 -2.13 -6.38 6.22
C GLY A 98 -3.60 -6.79 6.16
N VAL A 99 -4.39 -6.31 7.13
CA VAL A 99 -5.86 -6.35 7.03
C VAL A 99 -6.31 -5.43 5.89
N GLU A 100 -7.41 -5.79 5.25
CA GLU A 100 -8.02 -5.00 4.17
C GLU A 100 -8.50 -3.64 4.67
N ASP A 101 -9.07 -3.61 5.87
CA ASP A 101 -9.66 -2.40 6.42
C ASP A 101 -9.89 -2.48 7.93
N TYR A 102 -10.13 -1.30 8.51
CA TYR A 102 -10.43 -1.10 9.92
C TYR A 102 -11.69 -0.23 10.02
N LEU A 103 -12.76 -0.78 10.60
CA LEU A 103 -14.05 -0.10 10.75
C LEU A 103 -14.29 0.27 12.22
N LEU A 104 -14.79 1.48 12.45
CA LEU A 104 -15.20 1.94 13.78
C LEU A 104 -16.62 1.46 14.10
N LYS A 105 -16.86 1.07 15.36
CA LYS A 105 -18.21 0.86 15.89
C LYS A 105 -18.74 2.22 16.41
N PRO A 106 -20.01 2.60 16.13
CA PRO A 106 -20.98 1.88 15.31
C PRO A 106 -20.58 1.91 13.83
N VAL A 107 -20.70 0.76 13.15
CA VAL A 107 -20.27 0.61 11.77
C VAL A 107 -21.15 1.45 10.85
N ASP A 108 -20.52 2.36 10.11
CA ASP A 108 -21.18 3.15 9.09
C ASP A 108 -21.53 2.30 7.87
N THR A 109 -22.74 2.48 7.35
CA THR A 109 -23.24 1.68 6.22
C THR A 109 -22.52 1.98 4.91
N GLY A 110 -22.04 3.21 4.74
CA GLY A 110 -21.24 3.63 3.59
C GLY A 110 -19.85 3.00 3.64
N GLU A 111 -19.17 3.08 4.80
CA GLU A 111 -17.85 2.47 4.99
C GLU A 111 -17.88 0.95 4.78
N LEU A 112 -18.87 0.26 5.35
CA LEU A 112 -19.07 -1.17 5.13
C LEU A 112 -19.35 -1.48 3.64
N GLY A 113 -20.17 -0.68 2.97
CA GLY A 113 -20.45 -0.83 1.54
C GLY A 113 -19.20 -0.68 0.68
N CYS A 114 -18.36 0.31 0.98
CA CYS A 114 -17.07 0.53 0.29
C CYS A 114 -16.13 -0.67 0.48
N LEU A 115 -16.00 -1.18 1.71
CA LEU A 115 -15.20 -2.38 2.00
C LEU A 115 -15.67 -3.57 1.16
N LEU A 116 -16.98 -3.85 1.18
CA LEU A 116 -17.55 -4.99 0.48
C LEU A 116 -17.34 -4.89 -1.04
N LEU A 117 -17.55 -3.71 -1.62
CA LEU A 117 -17.33 -3.45 -3.04
C LEU A 117 -15.86 -3.60 -3.43
N LYS A 118 -14.96 -3.05 -2.61
CA LYS A 118 -13.51 -3.13 -2.84
C LYS A 118 -13.05 -4.60 -2.85
N VAL A 119 -13.40 -5.36 -1.82
CA VAL A 119 -13.02 -6.78 -1.70
C VAL A 119 -13.61 -7.60 -2.84
N MET A 120 -14.87 -7.35 -3.21
CA MET A 120 -15.49 -8.01 -4.35
C MET A 120 -14.77 -7.69 -5.67
N GLN A 121 -14.43 -6.43 -5.92
CA GLN A 121 -13.67 -6.06 -7.13
C GLN A 121 -12.26 -6.65 -7.16
N GLU A 122 -11.60 -6.76 -6.01
CA GLU A 122 -10.29 -7.39 -5.91
C GLU A 122 -10.38 -8.88 -6.22
N LEU A 123 -11.38 -9.59 -5.67
CA LEU A 123 -11.63 -11.00 -5.95
C LEU A 123 -12.13 -11.25 -7.38
N GLU A 124 -12.84 -10.29 -7.99
CA GLU A 124 -13.21 -10.36 -9.41
C GLU A 124 -12.03 -10.05 -10.35
N ARG A 125 -11.06 -9.25 -9.88
CA ARG A 125 -9.81 -8.99 -10.59
C ARG A 125 -8.82 -10.15 -10.43
N GLU A 126 -8.98 -11.00 -9.42
CA GLU A 126 -8.30 -12.30 -9.31
C GLU A 126 -8.88 -13.27 -10.37
N PRO A 127 -8.13 -13.67 -11.42
CA PRO A 127 -8.59 -14.75 -12.27
C PRO A 127 -8.58 -16.05 -11.46
N LEU A 128 -9.63 -16.86 -11.60
CA LEU A 128 -9.65 -18.27 -11.22
C LEU A 128 -8.47 -19.00 -11.92
N GLY A 129 -7.31 -19.04 -11.29
CA GLY A 129 -6.10 -19.69 -11.82
C GLY A 129 -4.84 -18.97 -11.38
N GLY A 130 -4.04 -19.62 -10.54
CA GLY A 130 -2.90 -19.01 -9.86
C GLY A 130 -1.79 -18.51 -10.76
N GLU A 131 -1.40 -17.26 -10.54
CA GLU A 131 -0.07 -16.66 -10.67
C GLU A 131 -0.17 -15.32 -9.91
N ILE A 132 0.61 -15.15 -8.84
CA ILE A 132 0.66 -13.84 -8.16
C ILE A 132 1.27 -12.86 -9.17
N ARG A 133 0.54 -11.80 -9.51
CA ARG A 133 0.91 -10.91 -10.62
C ARG A 133 2.16 -10.11 -10.27
N GLN A 134 2.93 -9.73 -11.29
CA GLN A 134 4.14 -8.91 -11.17
C GLN A 134 3.90 -7.64 -10.35
N GLU A 135 2.74 -7.01 -10.51
CA GLU A 135 2.34 -5.80 -9.79
C GLU A 135 2.25 -6.02 -8.26
N ASP A 136 1.76 -7.17 -7.82
CA ASP A 136 1.62 -7.47 -6.38
C ASP A 136 3.00 -7.61 -5.71
N GLN A 137 3.95 -8.23 -6.42
CA GLN A 137 5.33 -8.37 -5.95
C GLN A 137 6.06 -7.03 -5.90
N LEU A 138 5.82 -6.15 -6.90
CA LEU A 138 6.32 -4.78 -6.91
C LEU A 138 5.83 -4.01 -5.70
N ARG A 139 4.52 -4.04 -5.43
CA ARG A 139 3.91 -3.35 -4.30
C ARG A 139 4.43 -3.87 -2.96
N LEU A 140 4.59 -5.18 -2.85
CA LEU A 140 5.16 -5.80 -1.65
C LEU A 140 6.54 -5.19 -1.33
N LEU A 141 7.44 -5.10 -2.31
CA LEU A 141 8.80 -4.57 -2.11
C LEU A 141 8.87 -3.04 -2.11
N LEU A 142 7.92 -2.34 -2.71
CA LEU A 142 7.83 -0.87 -2.69
C LEU A 142 7.36 -0.33 -1.34
N PHE A 143 6.36 -0.97 -0.75
CA PHE A 143 5.59 -0.38 0.34
C PHE A 143 5.96 -0.91 1.72
N ASN A 144 6.54 -2.10 1.78
CA ASN A 144 6.95 -2.71 3.03
C ASN A 144 8.40 -2.37 3.37
N ASP A 145 8.67 -2.21 4.67
CA ASP A 145 10.02 -2.13 5.17
C ASP A 145 10.68 -3.53 5.02
N PRO A 146 11.82 -3.65 4.33
CA PRO A 146 12.55 -4.90 4.19
C PRO A 146 12.83 -5.58 5.53
N ASP A 147 13.06 -4.80 6.60
CA ASP A 147 13.36 -5.32 7.93
C ASP A 147 12.13 -5.93 8.62
N ASN A 148 10.92 -5.60 8.15
CA ASN A 148 9.66 -6.09 8.70
C ASN A 148 8.98 -7.14 7.80
N LEU A 149 9.54 -7.44 6.62
CA LEU A 149 8.99 -8.44 5.70
C LEU A 149 9.62 -9.81 5.98
N PRO A 150 8.83 -10.91 6.11
CA PRO A 150 9.38 -12.25 6.22
C PRO A 150 10.35 -12.56 5.07
N ARG A 151 11.54 -13.06 5.39
CA ARG A 151 12.60 -13.33 4.40
C ARG A 151 12.10 -14.15 3.21
N GLN A 152 11.26 -15.16 3.46
CA GLN A 152 10.72 -16.02 2.42
C GLN A 152 9.83 -15.26 1.43
N LEU A 153 8.99 -14.34 1.91
CA LEU A 153 8.16 -13.50 1.04
C LEU A 153 9.01 -12.52 0.23
N GLN A 154 10.08 -11.98 0.81
CA GLN A 154 11.02 -11.14 0.09
C GLN A 154 11.74 -11.92 -1.02
N GLU A 155 12.21 -13.13 -0.72
CA GLU A 155 12.89 -14.02 -1.68
C GLU A 155 11.96 -14.43 -2.82
N ASP A 156 10.71 -14.77 -2.51
CA ASP A 156 9.72 -15.15 -3.52
C ASP A 156 9.34 -13.95 -4.41
N ALA A 157 9.16 -12.77 -3.83
CA ALA A 157 8.93 -11.55 -4.60
C ALA A 157 10.12 -11.21 -5.51
N CYS A 158 11.34 -11.30 -5.00
CA CYS A 158 12.54 -11.06 -5.81
C CYS A 158 12.62 -12.06 -6.97
N ARG A 159 12.39 -13.36 -6.70
CA ARG A 159 12.42 -14.41 -7.71
C ARG A 159 11.43 -14.17 -8.85
N VAL A 160 10.22 -13.73 -8.54
CA VAL A 160 9.22 -13.38 -9.55
C VAL A 160 9.64 -12.14 -10.33
N LEU A 161 10.10 -11.09 -9.65
CA LEU A 161 10.49 -9.83 -10.30
C LEU A 161 11.74 -9.99 -11.18
N GLU A 162 12.71 -10.80 -10.79
CA GLU A 162 13.92 -11.11 -11.57
C GLU A 162 13.61 -11.82 -12.90
N GLN A 163 12.46 -12.49 -13.01
CA GLN A 163 12.01 -13.09 -14.27
C GLN A 163 11.43 -12.06 -15.26
N THR A 164 11.13 -10.85 -14.77
CA THR A 164 10.56 -9.78 -15.59
C THR A 164 11.66 -9.00 -16.29
N ARG A 165 11.36 -8.41 -17.45
CA ARG A 165 12.32 -7.56 -18.18
C ARG A 165 12.71 -6.29 -17.41
N LEU A 166 11.88 -5.87 -16.44
CA LEU A 166 12.10 -4.68 -15.64
C LEU A 166 13.33 -4.80 -14.71
N PHE A 167 13.72 -6.02 -14.35
CA PHE A 167 14.81 -6.30 -13.41
C PHE A 167 15.93 -7.18 -13.98
N GLN A 168 16.04 -7.29 -15.31
CA GLN A 168 17.12 -8.06 -15.94
C GLN A 168 18.49 -7.38 -15.78
N ASP A 169 18.52 -6.05 -15.85
CA ASP A 169 19.73 -5.23 -15.71
C ASP A 169 19.70 -4.42 -14.41
N HIS A 170 19.83 -3.10 -14.50
CA HIS A 170 19.63 -2.18 -13.40
C HIS A 170 18.27 -1.49 -13.55
N PHE A 171 17.83 -0.83 -12.49
CA PHE A 171 16.64 0.01 -12.50
C PHE A 171 16.90 1.30 -11.71
N ALA A 172 16.13 2.33 -12.05
CA ALA A 172 15.99 3.54 -11.26
C ALA A 172 14.52 3.71 -10.87
N VAL A 173 14.31 4.30 -9.69
CA VAL A 173 12.98 4.68 -9.22
C VAL A 173 12.87 6.19 -9.23
N PHE A 174 11.82 6.69 -9.87
CA PHE A 174 11.42 8.08 -9.82
C PHE A 174 10.21 8.23 -8.92
N ALA A 175 10.26 9.17 -7.98
CA ALA A 175 9.12 9.61 -7.21
C ALA A 175 8.54 10.85 -7.89
N VAL A 176 7.28 10.78 -8.30
CA VAL A 176 6.52 11.91 -8.84
C VAL A 176 5.56 12.37 -7.77
N HIS A 177 5.69 13.61 -7.32
CA HIS A 177 4.82 14.20 -6.31
C HIS A 177 4.22 15.50 -6.84
N GLY A 178 2.90 15.60 -6.93
CA GLY A 178 2.24 16.81 -7.41
C GLY A 178 0.76 16.66 -7.67
N SER A 179 0.11 17.78 -7.96
CA SER A 179 -1.31 17.82 -8.27
C SER A 179 -1.56 17.69 -9.77
N SER A 180 -2.39 16.71 -10.14
CA SER A 180 -3.04 16.60 -11.45
C SER A 180 -4.44 16.01 -11.31
N SER A 181 -5.29 16.16 -12.33
CA SER A 181 -6.61 15.53 -12.38
C SER A 181 -6.55 14.01 -12.50
N ASP A 182 -5.49 13.48 -13.11
CA ASP A 182 -5.23 12.04 -13.23
C ASP A 182 -3.71 11.81 -13.35
N LEU A 183 -3.04 11.81 -12.21
CA LEU A 183 -1.58 11.77 -12.14
C LEU A 183 -1.00 10.53 -12.82
N LEU A 184 -1.62 9.36 -12.62
CA LEU A 184 -1.12 8.11 -13.17
C LEU A 184 -1.23 8.10 -14.69
N ARG A 185 -2.35 8.57 -15.26
CA ARG A 185 -2.51 8.71 -16.71
C ARG A 185 -1.48 9.66 -17.31
N ASP A 186 -1.24 10.79 -16.66
CA ASP A 186 -0.27 11.78 -17.12
C ASP A 186 1.17 11.23 -17.10
N ILE A 187 1.52 10.51 -16.04
CA ILE A 187 2.81 9.81 -15.95
C ILE A 187 2.93 8.79 -17.07
N ARG A 188 1.89 7.98 -17.32
CA ARG A 188 1.94 6.98 -18.40
C ARG A 188 2.11 7.63 -19.78
N PHE A 189 1.46 8.76 -20.02
CA PHE A 189 1.65 9.54 -21.24
C PHE A 189 3.07 10.10 -21.35
N ALA A 190 3.60 10.65 -20.25
CA ALA A 190 4.92 11.27 -20.22
C ALA A 190 6.06 10.25 -20.32
N ALA A 191 5.96 9.11 -19.65
CA ALA A 191 6.92 8.01 -19.67
C ALA A 191 6.81 7.14 -20.94
N GLY A 192 5.67 7.16 -21.64
CA GLY A 192 5.43 6.34 -22.83
C GLY A 192 6.36 6.61 -24.03
N VAL A 193 7.16 7.69 -23.99
CA VAL A 193 8.20 7.95 -25.00
C VAL A 193 9.53 7.24 -24.71
N TRP A 194 9.70 6.70 -23.50
CA TRP A 194 10.89 5.95 -23.15
C TRP A 194 10.92 4.64 -23.94
N GLN A 195 11.97 4.43 -24.74
CA GLN A 195 12.20 3.20 -25.49
C GLN A 195 12.80 2.10 -24.60
N ARG A 196 12.19 1.89 -23.43
CA ARG A 196 12.69 1.05 -22.34
C ARG A 196 11.53 0.42 -21.59
N GLU A 197 11.79 -0.66 -20.87
CA GLU A 197 10.79 -1.25 -19.98
C GLU A 197 10.65 -0.35 -18.74
N TRP A 198 9.40 0.00 -18.41
CA TRP A 198 9.05 0.80 -17.24
C TRP A 198 7.64 0.43 -16.74
N THR A 199 7.38 0.71 -15.47
CA THR A 199 6.05 0.65 -14.87
C THR A 199 5.84 1.83 -13.92
N ALA A 200 4.59 2.13 -13.62
CA ALA A 200 4.22 3.19 -12.70
C ALA A 200 3.19 2.64 -11.69
N GLU A 201 3.51 2.76 -10.41
CA GLU A 201 2.66 2.37 -9.30
C GLU A 201 2.16 3.63 -8.57
N PRO A 202 0.83 3.82 -8.45
CA PRO A 202 0.28 4.91 -7.65
C PRO A 202 0.50 4.63 -6.15
N LEU A 203 0.86 5.65 -5.39
CA LEU A 203 0.93 5.62 -3.93
C LEU A 203 -0.19 6.42 -3.27
N SER A 204 -0.56 7.53 -3.89
CA SER A 204 -1.71 8.36 -3.53
C SER A 204 -2.18 9.16 -4.74
N ASP A 205 -3.24 9.95 -4.60
CA ASP A 205 -3.73 10.86 -5.64
C ASP A 205 -2.68 11.89 -6.11
N ARG A 206 -1.66 12.14 -5.29
CA ARG A 206 -0.60 13.11 -5.56
C ARG A 206 0.78 12.49 -5.69
N GLU A 207 0.90 11.17 -5.57
CA GLU A 207 2.19 10.50 -5.51
C GLU A 207 2.21 9.20 -6.28
N ALA A 208 3.25 9.00 -7.08
CA ALA A 208 3.47 7.75 -7.79
C ALA A 208 4.96 7.43 -7.91
N ALA A 209 5.27 6.13 -7.88
CA ALA A 209 6.58 5.60 -8.18
C ALA A 209 6.64 5.17 -9.64
N VAL A 210 7.69 5.58 -10.37
CA VAL A 210 7.97 5.10 -11.72
C VAL A 210 9.26 4.30 -11.68
N ILE A 211 9.20 3.02 -11.98
CA ILE A 211 10.37 2.15 -12.09
C ILE A 211 10.71 2.01 -13.56
N VAL A 212 11.97 2.23 -13.92
CA VAL A 212 12.45 2.11 -15.30
C VAL A 212 13.77 1.37 -15.34
N THR A 213 13.93 0.52 -16.34
CA THR A 213 15.19 -0.17 -16.63
C THR A 213 16.31 0.83 -16.93
N ILE A 214 17.50 0.51 -16.45
CA ILE A 214 18.75 1.22 -16.62
C ILE A 214 19.78 0.18 -17.10
N GLY A 215 20.42 0.46 -18.23
CA GLY A 215 21.37 -0.44 -18.86
C GLY A 215 22.70 -0.43 -18.11
N GLU A 216 23.51 -1.46 -18.29
CA GLU A 216 24.80 -1.60 -17.60
C GLU A 216 25.79 -0.45 -17.90
N HIS A 217 25.66 0.18 -19.07
CA HIS A 217 26.49 1.33 -19.47
C HIS A 217 25.81 2.69 -19.24
N ASP A 218 24.62 2.70 -18.67
CA ASP A 218 23.98 3.95 -18.31
C ASP A 218 24.65 4.57 -17.09
N HIS A 219 24.70 5.90 -17.09
CA HIS A 219 25.29 6.67 -16.00
C HIS A 219 24.24 7.60 -15.39
N ALA A 220 24.61 8.36 -14.36
CA ALA A 220 23.75 9.38 -13.75
C ALA A 220 23.14 10.37 -14.77
N ARG A 221 23.80 10.54 -15.93
CA ARG A 221 23.27 11.29 -17.07
C ARG A 221 21.96 10.71 -17.62
N THR A 222 21.87 9.39 -17.80
CA THR A 222 20.66 8.73 -18.33
C THR A 222 19.47 8.93 -17.40
N VAL A 223 19.66 8.72 -16.08
CA VAL A 223 18.61 8.96 -15.08
C VAL A 223 18.17 10.43 -15.12
N SER A 224 19.12 11.35 -15.30
CA SER A 224 18.82 12.78 -15.44
C SER A 224 18.00 13.10 -16.70
N GLU A 225 18.33 12.51 -17.85
CA GLU A 225 17.63 12.72 -19.11
C GLU A 225 16.22 12.11 -19.08
N LEU A 226 16.05 10.93 -18.48
CA LEU A 226 14.75 10.30 -18.26
C LEU A 226 13.87 11.15 -17.35
N GLY A 227 14.40 11.60 -16.21
CA GLY A 227 13.67 12.43 -15.26
C GLY A 227 13.27 13.79 -15.83
N GLN A 228 14.15 14.44 -16.59
CA GLN A 228 13.82 15.66 -17.32
C GLN A 228 12.74 15.40 -18.37
N THR A 229 12.84 14.30 -19.13
CA THR A 229 11.84 13.95 -20.14
C THR A 229 10.46 13.75 -19.50
N LEU A 230 10.39 12.99 -18.40
CA LEU A 230 9.17 12.79 -17.63
C LEU A 230 8.57 14.12 -17.19
N LEU A 231 9.39 14.96 -16.53
CA LEU A 231 8.94 16.25 -16.04
C LEU A 231 8.47 17.18 -17.16
N HIS A 232 9.16 17.27 -18.30
CA HIS A 232 8.78 18.16 -19.39
C HIS A 232 7.48 17.74 -20.07
N ARG A 233 7.25 16.42 -20.20
CA ARG A 233 6.10 15.85 -20.91
C ARG A 233 4.83 15.70 -20.08
N LEU A 234 4.92 15.78 -18.75
CA LEU A 234 3.73 15.95 -17.91
C LEU A 234 2.93 17.20 -18.39
N PRO A 235 1.62 17.28 -18.16
CA PRO A 235 0.84 18.44 -18.59
C PRO A 235 1.34 19.77 -18.02
N SER A 236 1.08 20.86 -18.73
CA SER A 236 1.41 22.21 -18.23
C SER A 236 0.64 22.61 -16.96
N SER A 237 -0.50 21.94 -16.71
CA SER A 237 -1.29 22.03 -15.47
C SER A 237 -0.63 21.31 -14.28
N PHE A 238 0.28 20.36 -14.52
CA PHE A 238 0.96 19.65 -13.45
C PHE A 238 1.77 20.64 -12.60
N ARG A 239 1.50 20.64 -11.30
CA ARG A 239 2.22 21.39 -10.29
C ARG A 239 2.82 20.40 -9.33
N GLY A 240 4.12 20.15 -9.48
CA GLY A 240 4.79 19.10 -8.73
C GLY A 240 6.26 18.97 -9.08
N ARG A 241 6.84 17.90 -8.55
CA ARG A 241 8.26 17.61 -8.56
C ARG A 241 8.48 16.16 -8.91
N VAL A 242 9.65 15.89 -9.46
CA VAL A 242 10.12 14.53 -9.74
C VAL A 242 11.48 14.38 -9.08
N GLY A 243 11.67 13.35 -8.28
CA GLY A 243 12.96 12.98 -7.74
C GLY A 243 13.37 11.61 -8.25
N ALA A 244 14.67 11.35 -8.39
CA ALA A 244 15.16 10.01 -8.69
C ALA A 244 16.12 9.51 -7.62
N GLY A 245 15.98 8.22 -7.28
CA GLY A 245 16.91 7.50 -6.43
C GLY A 245 18.19 7.11 -7.18
N GLU A 246 19.08 6.41 -6.48
CA GLU A 246 20.22 5.75 -7.09
C GLU A 246 19.78 4.55 -7.93
N VAL A 247 20.71 4.07 -8.76
CA VAL A 247 20.50 2.93 -9.65
C VAL A 247 20.83 1.65 -8.90
N HIS A 248 19.93 0.67 -8.94
CA HIS A 248 20.10 -0.61 -8.27
C HIS A 248 19.89 -1.76 -9.23
N ARG A 249 20.43 -2.94 -8.88
CA ARG A 249 20.28 -4.17 -9.66
C ARG A 249 19.22 -5.12 -9.10
N MET A 250 19.22 -5.32 -7.78
CA MET A 250 18.39 -6.32 -7.13
C MET A 250 17.02 -5.77 -6.73
N PRO A 251 15.90 -6.48 -6.98
CA PRO A 251 14.55 -6.00 -6.63
C PRO A 251 14.37 -5.70 -5.14
N ASN A 252 15.08 -6.38 -4.23
CA ASN A 252 15.02 -6.08 -2.79
C ASN A 252 15.48 -4.66 -2.42
N ARG A 253 16.14 -3.93 -3.34
CA ARG A 253 16.52 -2.52 -3.16
C ARG A 253 15.44 -1.54 -3.57
N LEU A 254 14.26 -2.00 -4.01
CA LEU A 254 13.21 -1.11 -4.51
C LEU A 254 12.76 -0.06 -3.50
N ARG A 255 12.54 -0.47 -2.24
CA ARG A 255 12.18 0.43 -1.15
C ARG A 255 13.25 1.49 -0.93
N GLU A 256 14.53 1.10 -0.97
CA GLU A 256 15.65 2.02 -0.77
C GLU A 256 15.72 3.05 -1.90
N ALA A 257 15.66 2.59 -3.15
CA ALA A 257 15.62 3.45 -4.33
C ALA A 257 14.45 4.46 -4.26
N TYR A 258 13.28 3.99 -3.83
CA TYR A 258 12.11 4.83 -3.63
C TYR A 258 12.33 5.90 -2.54
N ARG A 259 12.84 5.51 -1.38
CA ARG A 259 13.14 6.45 -0.28
C ARG A 259 14.13 7.54 -0.70
N GLN A 260 15.13 7.17 -1.49
CA GLN A 260 16.09 8.13 -2.05
C GLN A 260 15.42 9.10 -3.04
N ALA A 261 14.58 8.58 -3.93
CA ALA A 261 13.83 9.39 -4.89
C ALA A 261 12.93 10.43 -4.19
N ILE A 262 12.26 10.01 -3.12
CA ILE A 262 11.44 10.87 -2.28
C ILE A 262 12.27 11.93 -1.55
N ALA A 263 13.41 11.55 -0.99
CA ALA A 263 14.31 12.50 -0.35
C ALA A 263 14.78 13.60 -1.34
N ALA A 264 14.99 13.24 -2.61
CA ALA A 264 15.30 14.20 -3.68
C ALA A 264 14.15 15.17 -3.97
N VAL A 265 12.88 14.70 -3.96
CA VAL A 265 11.70 15.57 -4.08
C VAL A 265 11.64 16.63 -2.96
N GLN A 266 12.00 16.23 -1.74
CA GLN A 266 11.85 17.06 -0.53
C GLN A 266 12.94 18.15 -0.39
N GLN A 267 14.14 17.93 -0.89
CA GLN A 267 15.23 18.92 -0.84
C GLN A 267 14.97 20.20 -1.63
N ALA A 268 14.01 20.19 -2.56
CA ALA A 268 13.60 21.38 -3.32
C ALA A 268 12.72 22.36 -2.50
N TRP A 269 12.88 22.43 -1.17
CA TRP A 269 12.27 23.46 -0.35
C TRP A 269 12.96 24.80 -0.64
N TYR A 270 12.40 25.56 -1.58
CA TYR A 270 12.33 27.04 -1.71
C TYR A 270 12.07 27.43 -3.17
N ALA A 271 11.05 26.83 -3.80
CA ALA A 271 10.63 27.20 -5.15
C ALA A 271 9.13 26.96 -5.32
N ASP A 272 8.32 27.88 -4.81
CA ASP A 272 6.89 27.89 -5.02
C ASP A 272 6.55 27.79 -6.51
N GLY A 273 5.70 26.83 -6.86
CA GLY A 273 5.07 26.72 -8.18
C GLY A 273 5.95 26.25 -9.34
N LYS A 274 7.22 25.85 -9.11
CA LYS A 274 8.11 25.38 -10.19
C LYS A 274 8.07 23.86 -10.35
N ARG A 275 8.04 23.42 -11.62
CA ARG A 275 8.32 22.04 -12.03
C ARG A 275 9.81 21.80 -11.81
N LEU A 276 10.15 20.85 -10.94
CA LEU A 276 11.54 20.59 -10.56
C LEU A 276 11.86 19.11 -10.66
N PHE A 277 13.11 18.84 -11.08
CA PHE A 277 13.67 17.50 -11.14
C PHE A 277 14.99 17.48 -10.35
N GLU A 278 15.14 16.52 -9.42
CA GLU A 278 16.33 16.38 -8.58
C GLU A 278 16.84 14.92 -8.51
N LEU A 279 18.16 14.76 -8.37
CA LEU A 279 18.82 13.46 -8.22
C LEU A 279 19.36 13.29 -6.80
N TYR A 280 19.04 12.17 -6.15
CA TYR A 280 19.51 11.89 -4.79
C TYR A 280 21.04 11.95 -4.66
N GLY A 281 21.78 11.37 -5.62
CA GLY A 281 23.25 11.36 -5.62
C GLY A 281 23.91 12.74 -5.70
N ARG A 282 23.16 13.82 -5.97
CA ARG A 282 23.64 15.21 -5.99
C ARG A 282 23.39 15.97 -4.67
N LEU A 283 22.77 15.34 -3.69
CA LEU A 283 22.44 15.98 -2.41
C LEU A 283 23.66 16.04 -1.45
N PRO A 284 23.79 17.09 -0.62
CA PRO A 284 24.84 17.17 0.41
C PRO A 284 24.70 16.06 1.45
N LYS A 285 25.79 15.31 1.73
CA LYS A 285 25.75 14.11 2.60
C LYS A 285 25.83 14.39 4.12
N GLU A 286 26.11 15.63 4.54
CA GLU A 286 26.26 15.98 5.97
C GLU A 286 24.98 16.63 6.56
N GLY A 287 24.50 16.08 7.69
CA GLY A 287 23.33 16.57 8.44
C GLY A 287 22.00 15.83 8.17
N TYR A 288 21.97 14.90 7.21
CA TYR A 288 20.73 14.48 6.54
C TYR A 288 19.89 13.38 7.24
N ARG A 289 20.48 12.61 8.17
CA ARG A 289 19.76 11.48 8.82
C ARG A 289 18.57 11.89 9.70
N ARG A 290 18.50 13.13 10.20
CA ARG A 290 17.38 13.61 11.04
C ARG A 290 16.22 14.20 10.24
N ASN A 291 16.49 14.94 9.16
CA ASN A 291 15.43 15.59 8.38
C ASN A 291 14.71 14.61 7.44
N VAL A 292 15.43 13.63 6.85
CA VAL A 292 14.78 12.60 6.02
C VAL A 292 13.81 11.75 6.83
N ALA A 293 14.12 11.46 8.11
CA ALA A 293 13.20 10.74 8.99
C ALA A 293 11.94 11.55 9.31
N GLN A 294 12.07 12.86 9.55
CA GLN A 294 10.93 13.74 9.83
C GLN A 294 10.08 14.02 8.59
N SER A 295 10.71 14.11 7.41
CA SER A 295 10.01 14.33 6.14
C SER A 295 9.41 13.04 5.56
N LEU A 296 10.00 11.86 5.83
CA LEU A 296 9.33 10.56 5.59
C LEU A 296 8.13 10.38 6.52
N VAL A 297 8.22 10.81 7.78
CA VAL A 297 7.06 10.85 8.68
C VAL A 297 6.01 11.85 8.19
N ALA A 298 6.42 12.97 7.59
CA ALA A 298 5.49 13.93 6.99
C ALA A 298 4.84 13.42 5.69
N LEU A 299 5.56 12.65 4.86
CA LEU A 299 5.00 11.99 3.68
C LEU A 299 4.18 10.75 4.00
N ASP A 300 4.56 9.93 4.99
CA ASP A 300 3.69 8.86 5.52
C ASP A 300 2.39 9.47 6.09
N ARG A 301 2.48 10.71 6.59
CA ARG A 301 1.36 11.48 7.11
C ARG A 301 0.55 12.19 6.02
N GLU A 302 1.16 12.71 4.96
CA GLU A 302 0.47 13.31 3.80
C GLU A 302 -0.06 12.25 2.83
N ALA A 303 0.62 11.11 2.65
CA ALA A 303 0.09 9.93 1.96
C ALA A 303 -1.05 9.33 2.78
N GLY A 304 -0.95 9.33 4.11
CA GLY A 304 -2.05 9.03 5.00
C GLY A 304 -3.22 10.03 4.89
N GLU A 305 -2.97 11.32 4.93
CA GLU A 305 -4.00 12.36 4.84
C GLU A 305 -4.61 12.45 3.41
N ALA A 306 -3.84 12.13 2.35
CA ALA A 306 -4.32 12.01 0.98
C ALA A 306 -5.18 10.76 0.79
N GLN A 307 -4.78 9.62 1.35
CA GLN A 307 -5.57 8.37 1.44
C GLN A 307 -6.88 8.58 2.24
N ALA A 308 -6.86 9.39 3.30
CA ALA A 308 -8.04 9.80 4.05
C ALA A 308 -8.99 10.75 3.27
N SER A 309 -8.50 11.45 2.25
CA SER A 309 -9.31 12.35 1.40
C SER A 309 -9.76 11.74 0.07
N ALA A 310 -9.09 10.67 -0.38
CA ALA A 310 -9.31 9.97 -1.66
C ALA A 310 -10.25 8.75 -1.55
N GLY A 311 -10.60 8.30 -0.34
CA GLY A 311 -11.46 7.12 -0.15
C GLY A 311 -10.86 5.80 -0.65
N LEU A 312 -9.56 5.76 -0.94
CA LEU A 312 -8.81 4.57 -1.34
C LEU A 312 -7.85 4.20 -0.19
N TYR A 313 -8.35 3.34 0.70
CA TYR A 313 -7.73 2.79 1.94
C TYR A 313 -7.51 3.80 3.08
N PRO A 314 -7.89 3.51 4.35
CA PRO A 314 -7.72 4.47 5.43
C PRO A 314 -6.33 4.38 6.09
N SER A 315 -5.84 5.57 6.41
CA SER A 315 -4.51 5.87 6.89
C SER A 315 -4.27 5.62 8.38
N VAL A 316 -3.17 4.93 8.67
CA VAL A 316 -2.51 4.76 9.97
C VAL A 316 -1.95 6.11 10.46
N HIS A 317 -2.31 6.63 11.63
CA HIS A 317 -1.73 7.86 12.24
C HIS A 317 -0.96 7.69 13.57
N VAL A 318 0.20 7.06 13.43
CA VAL A 318 1.50 7.23 14.13
C VAL A 318 1.84 8.39 15.05
N ARG A 319 1.07 8.88 16.02
CA ARG A 319 1.64 9.89 16.95
C ARG A 319 2.38 9.28 18.14
N GLN A 320 3.72 9.31 18.06
CA GLN A 320 4.63 9.25 19.19
C GLN A 320 4.69 10.60 19.92
N ALA A 321 4.52 10.55 21.24
CA ALA A 321 4.98 11.59 22.14
C ALA A 321 6.49 11.44 22.34
N LEU A 322 7.16 12.60 22.29
CA LEU A 322 8.54 12.82 22.69
C LEU A 322 8.75 12.58 24.19
N VAL A 323 10.04 12.50 24.53
CA VAL A 323 10.71 12.83 25.80
C VAL A 323 11.20 11.62 26.59
N GLY A 324 12.54 11.57 26.67
CA GLY A 324 13.38 10.63 27.39
C GLY A 324 14.77 10.63 26.78
#